data_AF-A0A420FJC8-F1
#
_entry.id   AF-A0A420FJC8-F1
#
_cell.length_a   1.000
_cell.length_b   1.000
_cell.length_c   1.000
_cell.angle_alpha   90.00
_cell.angle_beta   90.00
_cell.angle_gamma   90.00
#
_symmetry.space_group_name_H-M   'P 1'
#
loop_
_entity.id
_entity.type
_entity.pdbx_description
1 polymer ?
#
loop_
_entity_poly.entity_id
_entity_poly.type
_entity_poly.pdbx_seq_one_letter_code
_entity_poly.pdbx_strand_id
1 'polypeptide(L)'
;MKSLFSAIFLLTLYACGNNQNQSKTAIKHENKEETISPYFGFLNQQKDSLIALPMDQAMEGPEKYNYVIVENQVSPLEFVQNKMDNKESNGRQTAQNFANSEGSLFKISDAIKSGEFGMLVNKAFLDQYKIEKFTKVQKETSSAIKEQLEKKYNRKINKSTTVAILSDQSEFNLTVFENQQDSALAVFSYAKDEQLINLDFPALYDDISTWRVDDGGQFDNEAFQILTVLRSEQGISFISIFWGAEGYELNFYQPKKNLFTSTAQAYGYSSPL
;
A
#
# COMPACT_ATOMS: atom_id res chain seq x y z
N MET A 1 -25.82 41.12 67.40
CA MET A 1 -26.03 41.10 68.86
C MET A 1 -25.28 39.93 69.44
N LYS A 2 -24.37 40.23 70.38
CA LYS A 2 -23.87 39.42 71.51
C LYS A 2 -23.34 37.99 71.28
N SER A 3 -22.04 37.90 71.58
CA SER A 3 -21.20 36.79 72.07
C SER A 3 -21.83 35.89 73.16
N LEU A 4 -21.08 34.80 73.44
CA LEU A 4 -21.11 33.80 74.54
C LEU A 4 -21.71 32.43 74.12
N PHE A 5 -21.06 31.27 74.29
CA PHE A 5 -20.21 30.80 75.39
C PHE A 5 -19.15 29.78 74.94
N SER A 6 -17.99 29.84 75.61
CA SER A 6 -16.95 28.79 75.66
C SER A 6 -17.43 27.53 76.38
N ALA A 7 -16.91 26.36 75.98
CA ALA A 7 -16.53 25.30 76.92
C ALA A 7 -15.36 24.48 76.34
N ILE A 8 -14.29 24.42 77.13
CA ILE A 8 -13.06 23.65 76.95
C ILE A 8 -13.32 22.21 77.38
N PHE A 9 -12.84 21.22 76.62
CA PHE A 9 -12.25 20.02 77.23
C PHE A 9 -11.08 19.51 76.39
N LEU A 10 -9.96 19.31 77.08
CA LEU A 10 -8.65 18.93 76.58
C LEU A 10 -8.51 17.40 76.63
N LEU A 11 -7.70 16.88 75.69
CA LEU A 11 -6.93 15.63 75.73
C LEU A 11 -7.67 14.28 75.63
N THR A 12 -7.37 13.55 74.56
CA THR A 12 -6.30 12.55 74.61
C THR A 12 -5.85 12.17 73.19
N LEU A 13 -4.55 12.35 72.96
CA LEU A 13 -3.83 11.79 71.81
C LEU A 13 -3.71 10.28 72.00
N TYR A 14 -4.18 9.50 71.03
CA TYR A 14 -3.49 8.29 70.62
C TYR A 14 -3.53 8.19 69.10
N ALA A 15 -2.36 8.34 68.51
CA ALA A 15 -2.07 8.02 67.14
C ALA A 15 -2.21 6.50 66.92
N CYS A 16 -2.79 6.11 65.78
CA CYS A 16 -2.13 5.27 64.79
C CYS A 16 -3.11 4.88 63.67
N GLY A 17 -2.67 5.09 62.42
CA GLY A 17 -3.06 4.22 61.31
C GLY A 17 -4.18 4.70 60.40
N ASN A 18 -4.07 5.91 59.85
CA ASN A 18 -4.85 6.28 58.66
C ASN A 18 -3.92 6.23 57.44
N ASN A 19 -3.97 5.15 56.66
CA ASN A 19 -3.48 5.13 55.29
C ASN A 19 -4.52 4.38 54.44
N GLN A 20 -5.56 5.12 54.05
CA GLN A 20 -6.37 4.76 52.91
C GLN A 20 -5.48 4.87 51.66
N ASN A 21 -4.90 3.73 51.25
CA ASN A 21 -4.39 3.58 49.90
C ASN A 21 -5.59 3.64 48.93
N GLN A 22 -5.87 4.85 48.43
CA GLN A 22 -6.58 4.99 47.17
C GLN A 22 -5.71 4.33 46.09
N SER A 23 -6.09 3.11 45.72
CA SER A 23 -5.60 2.43 44.53
C SER A 23 -6.01 3.27 43.32
N LYS A 24 -5.15 4.22 42.91
CA LYS A 24 -5.16 4.75 41.56
C LYS A 24 -4.81 3.59 40.65
N THR A 25 -5.83 2.96 40.09
CA THR A 25 -5.67 2.05 38.95
C THR A 25 -4.96 2.85 37.86
N ALA A 26 -3.67 2.59 37.69
CA ALA A 26 -2.91 3.16 36.60
C ALA A 26 -3.57 2.68 35.30
N ILE A 27 -4.19 3.61 34.58
CA ILE A 27 -4.56 3.37 33.19
C ILE A 27 -3.23 3.13 32.48
N LYS A 28 -2.93 1.86 32.23
CA LYS A 28 -1.81 1.46 31.41
C LYS A 28 -2.15 1.97 30.01
N HIS A 29 -1.60 3.13 29.66
CA HIS A 29 -1.55 3.55 28.27
C HIS A 29 -0.68 2.51 27.58
N GLU A 30 -1.30 1.49 26.99
CA GLU A 30 -0.63 0.70 25.97
C GLU A 30 -0.31 1.69 24.86
N ASN A 31 0.96 2.07 24.74
CA ASN A 31 1.48 2.78 23.58
C ASN A 31 1.33 1.83 22.39
N LYS A 32 0.14 1.84 21.79
CA LYS A 32 -0.11 1.16 20.52
C LYS A 32 0.73 1.90 19.49
N GLU A 33 1.63 1.18 18.84
CA GLU A 33 2.44 1.71 17.75
C GLU A 33 1.53 2.37 16.72
N GLU A 34 1.84 3.61 16.33
CA GLU A 34 1.09 4.32 15.29
C GLU A 34 1.43 3.73 13.92
N THR A 35 0.47 3.72 13.01
CA THR A 35 0.70 3.27 11.64
C THR A 35 1.50 4.33 10.90
N ILE A 36 2.61 3.90 10.31
CA ILE A 36 3.46 4.75 9.46
C ILE A 36 3.09 4.54 7.99
N SER A 37 3.43 5.53 7.15
CA SER A 37 3.24 5.38 5.71
C SER A 37 4.09 4.22 5.16
N PRO A 38 3.51 3.31 4.35
CA PRO A 38 4.25 2.21 3.77
C PRO A 38 5.32 2.72 2.80
N TYR A 39 6.39 1.96 2.65
CA TYR A 39 7.48 2.26 1.72
C TYR A 39 7.68 1.13 0.72
N PHE A 40 8.30 1.37 -0.42
CA PHE A 40 8.59 0.31 -1.40
C PHE A 40 10.08 0.02 -1.51
N GLY A 41 10.40 -1.18 -1.93
CA GLY A 41 11.75 -1.59 -2.26
C GLY A 41 11.81 -2.72 -3.27
N PHE A 42 13.00 -2.94 -3.83
CA PHE A 42 13.29 -4.05 -4.74
C PHE A 42 14.21 -5.06 -4.06
N LEU A 43 14.00 -6.33 -4.36
CA LEU A 43 14.73 -7.45 -3.76
C LEU A 43 15.99 -7.76 -4.56
N ASN A 44 16.98 -8.35 -3.88
CA ASN A 44 18.10 -9.00 -4.55
C ASN A 44 17.69 -10.32 -5.23
N GLN A 45 18.60 -10.93 -5.99
CA GLN A 45 18.32 -12.18 -6.70
C GLN A 45 17.95 -13.34 -5.76
N GLN A 46 18.56 -13.38 -4.57
CA GLN A 46 18.33 -14.40 -3.55
C GLN A 46 17.01 -14.18 -2.78
N LYS A 47 16.39 -13.00 -2.91
CA LYS A 47 15.19 -12.56 -2.21
C LYS A 47 15.31 -12.62 -0.68
N ASP A 48 16.51 -12.44 -0.16
CA ASP A 48 16.80 -12.38 1.28
C ASP A 48 17.10 -10.96 1.78
N SER A 49 17.22 -10.01 0.85
CA SER A 49 17.56 -8.62 1.12
C SER A 49 16.77 -7.70 0.19
N LEU A 50 16.49 -6.49 0.68
CA LEU A 50 15.73 -5.47 -0.05
C LEU A 50 16.43 -4.11 0.09
N ILE A 51 16.39 -3.30 -0.96
CA ILE A 51 16.79 -1.89 -0.94
C ILE A 51 15.54 -1.06 -1.15
N ALA A 52 15.34 -0.07 -0.27
CA ALA A 52 14.25 0.89 -0.39
C ALA A 52 14.39 1.76 -1.65
N LEU A 53 13.28 1.94 -2.37
CA LEU A 53 13.21 2.80 -3.55
C LEU A 53 13.00 4.25 -3.14
N PRO A 54 13.54 5.23 -3.89
CA PRO A 54 13.21 6.62 -3.66
C PRO A 54 11.69 6.84 -3.86
N MET A 55 11.09 7.62 -2.97
CA MET A 55 9.68 8.01 -3.00
C MET A 55 9.57 9.50 -2.66
N ASP A 56 8.51 10.15 -3.15
CA ASP A 56 8.25 11.57 -2.85
C ASP A 56 8.05 11.82 -1.35
N GLN A 57 7.47 10.85 -0.65
CA GLN A 57 7.42 10.86 0.80
C GLN A 57 8.76 10.40 1.39
N ALA A 58 9.26 11.15 2.36
CA ALA A 58 10.44 10.74 3.12
C ALA A 58 10.12 9.49 3.96
N MET A 59 11.08 8.56 4.01
CA MET A 59 11.01 7.42 4.91
C MET A 59 11.01 7.88 6.37
N GLU A 60 10.08 7.37 7.19
CA GLU A 60 9.92 7.77 8.60
C GLU A 60 10.97 7.17 9.56
N GLY A 61 12.21 6.97 9.09
CA GLY A 61 13.25 6.22 9.79
C GLY A 61 13.24 4.74 9.36
N PRO A 62 14.33 4.22 8.74
CA PRO A 62 14.39 2.84 8.26
C PRO A 62 14.06 1.80 9.32
N GLU A 63 14.51 2.01 10.57
CA GLU A 63 14.33 1.10 11.70
C GLU A 63 12.87 0.90 12.14
N LYS A 64 11.95 1.79 11.74
CA LYS A 64 10.52 1.64 12.05
C LYS A 64 9.82 0.61 11.17
N TYR A 65 10.42 0.24 10.05
CA TYR A 65 9.89 -0.75 9.12
C TYR A 65 10.37 -2.15 9.52
N ASN A 66 9.50 -2.91 10.17
CA ASN A 66 9.83 -4.20 10.78
C ASN A 66 9.17 -5.40 10.08
N TYR A 67 8.38 -5.17 9.02
CA TYR A 67 7.87 -6.20 8.13
C TYR A 67 7.93 -5.78 6.67
N VAL A 68 7.94 -6.76 5.78
CA VAL A 68 7.76 -6.59 4.34
C VAL A 68 6.63 -7.47 3.84
N ILE A 69 5.81 -6.92 2.94
CA ILE A 69 4.83 -7.65 2.16
C ILE A 69 5.41 -7.88 0.77
N VAL A 70 5.61 -9.14 0.39
CA VAL A 70 6.03 -9.54 -0.97
C VAL A 70 4.97 -10.47 -1.53
N GLU A 71 4.26 -10.00 -2.56
CA GLU A 71 3.06 -10.68 -3.08
C GLU A 71 2.09 -11.08 -1.95
N ASN A 72 1.90 -12.38 -1.71
CA ASN A 72 0.98 -12.89 -0.69
C ASN A 72 1.68 -13.30 0.64
N GLN A 73 2.94 -12.92 0.83
CA GLN A 73 3.74 -13.29 2.00
C GLN A 73 4.10 -12.04 2.82
N VAL A 74 3.92 -12.14 4.13
CA VAL A 74 4.47 -11.19 5.11
C VAL A 74 5.70 -11.83 5.75
N SER A 75 6.80 -11.11 5.85
CA SER A 75 8.02 -11.56 6.53
C SER A 75 8.54 -10.49 7.48
N PRO A 76 9.16 -10.86 8.62
CA PRO A 76 9.96 -9.92 9.41
C PRO A 76 11.08 -9.31 8.57
N LEU A 77 11.35 -8.04 8.84
CA LEU A 77 12.31 -7.19 8.15
C LEU A 77 13.19 -6.49 9.18
N GLU A 78 14.50 -6.42 8.91
CA GLU A 78 15.47 -5.73 9.77
C GLU A 78 16.25 -4.72 8.94
N PHE A 79 16.33 -3.47 9.40
CA PHE A 79 17.22 -2.48 8.81
C PHE A 79 18.68 -2.81 9.12
N VAL A 80 19.53 -2.80 8.09
CA VAL A 80 20.96 -3.11 8.22
C VAL A 80 21.79 -1.84 8.22
N GLN A 81 21.70 -1.04 7.15
CA GLN A 81 22.47 0.19 6.98
C GLN A 81 21.96 0.99 5.77
N ASN A 82 22.37 2.25 5.68
CA ASN A 82 22.29 3.01 4.42
C ASN A 82 23.51 2.70 3.57
N LYS A 83 23.29 2.35 2.31
CA LYS A 83 24.36 2.13 1.33
C LYS A 83 24.45 3.31 0.38
N MET A 84 25.68 3.68 0.02
CA MET A 84 25.95 4.48 -1.17
C MET A 84 26.07 3.55 -2.38
N ASP A 85 25.84 4.11 -3.55
CA ASP A 85 26.11 3.43 -4.80
C ASP A 85 27.61 3.27 -5.02
N ASN A 86 27.98 2.48 -6.01
CA ASN A 86 29.37 2.31 -6.40
C ASN A 86 29.55 2.55 -7.90
N LYS A 87 30.81 2.55 -8.36
CA LYS A 87 31.18 2.83 -9.75
C LYS A 87 30.62 1.82 -10.77
N GLU A 88 30.23 0.64 -10.32
CA GLU A 88 29.62 -0.41 -11.14
C GLU A 88 28.09 -0.29 -11.19
N SER A 89 27.51 0.71 -10.52
CA SER A 89 26.07 1.00 -10.60
C SER A 89 25.72 1.46 -12.00
N ASN A 90 24.72 0.80 -12.58
CA ASN A 90 24.13 1.22 -13.85
C ASN A 90 22.87 2.09 -13.65
N GLY A 91 22.64 2.58 -12.42
CA GLY A 91 21.50 3.43 -12.05
C GLY A 91 20.15 2.70 -11.97
N ARG A 92 20.13 1.37 -12.17
CA ARG A 92 18.89 0.57 -12.22
C ARG A 92 18.48 0.06 -10.87
N GLN A 93 17.17 0.02 -10.63
CA GLN A 93 16.60 -0.58 -9.44
C GLN A 93 16.13 -2.00 -9.76
N THR A 94 17.08 -2.88 -10.07
CA THR A 94 16.83 -4.27 -10.41
C THR A 94 17.67 -5.20 -9.55
N ALA A 95 17.25 -6.46 -9.42
CA ALA A 95 17.99 -7.48 -8.67
C ALA A 95 19.43 -7.64 -9.17
N GLN A 96 19.68 -7.41 -10.46
CA GLN A 96 21.01 -7.49 -11.10
C GLN A 96 21.93 -6.34 -10.67
N ASN A 97 21.40 -5.14 -10.42
CA ASN A 97 22.18 -3.98 -9.98
C ASN A 97 22.23 -3.82 -8.45
N PHE A 98 21.48 -4.64 -7.70
CA PHE A 98 21.27 -4.52 -6.25
C PHE A 98 22.56 -4.30 -5.42
N ALA A 99 23.62 -5.05 -5.73
CA ALA A 99 24.90 -4.93 -5.02
C ALA A 99 25.49 -3.51 -5.13
N ASN A 100 25.23 -2.85 -6.26
CA ASN A 100 25.78 -1.55 -6.63
C ASN A 100 24.83 -0.37 -6.35
N SER A 101 23.57 -0.66 -6.01
CA SER A 101 22.57 0.37 -5.72
C SER A 101 22.76 0.99 -4.33
N GLU A 102 22.50 2.29 -4.26
CA GLU A 102 22.30 3.04 -3.02
C GLU A 102 20.92 2.79 -2.41
N GLY A 103 20.77 3.17 -1.14
CA GLY A 103 19.51 3.18 -0.42
C GLY A 103 19.57 2.48 0.94
N SER A 104 18.47 2.53 1.67
CA SER A 104 18.31 1.82 2.93
C SER A 104 18.25 0.32 2.67
N LEU A 105 19.25 -0.43 3.14
CA LEU A 105 19.34 -1.89 3.02
C LEU A 105 18.61 -2.56 4.19
N PHE A 106 17.79 -3.54 3.85
CA PHE A 106 17.08 -4.38 4.78
C PHE A 106 17.36 -5.86 4.53
N LYS A 107 17.28 -6.65 5.60
CA LYS A 107 17.35 -8.11 5.56
C LYS A 107 15.97 -8.70 5.85
N ILE A 108 15.59 -9.70 5.05
CA ILE A 108 14.34 -10.44 5.18
C ILE A 108 14.63 -11.75 5.93
N SER A 109 13.86 -12.04 6.97
CA SER A 109 14.10 -13.22 7.80
C SER A 109 13.57 -14.52 7.18
N ASP A 110 12.41 -14.47 6.54
CA ASP A 110 11.80 -15.65 5.93
C ASP A 110 12.23 -15.81 4.47
N ALA A 111 12.29 -17.07 4.02
CA ALA A 111 12.54 -17.36 2.61
C ALA A 111 11.37 -16.87 1.75
N ILE A 112 11.65 -15.97 0.81
CA ILE A 112 10.70 -15.45 -0.18
C ILE A 112 10.77 -16.29 -1.45
N LYS A 113 9.62 -16.82 -1.90
CA LYS A 113 9.56 -17.77 -3.04
C LYS A 113 9.42 -17.07 -4.40
N SER A 114 8.75 -15.93 -4.44
CA SER A 114 8.36 -15.20 -5.66
C SER A 114 8.31 -13.70 -5.39
N GLY A 115 8.15 -12.91 -6.45
CA GLY A 115 8.15 -11.45 -6.39
C GLY A 115 9.55 -10.83 -6.45
N GLU A 116 9.60 -9.60 -6.93
CA GLU A 116 10.82 -8.79 -7.06
C GLU A 116 10.74 -7.49 -6.25
N PHE A 117 9.56 -7.16 -5.74
CA PHE A 117 9.26 -5.93 -5.02
C PHE A 117 8.59 -6.22 -3.69
N GLY A 118 8.89 -5.40 -2.69
CA GLY A 118 8.30 -5.49 -1.36
C GLY A 118 7.75 -4.15 -0.90
N MET A 119 6.64 -4.19 -0.17
CA MET A 119 6.13 -3.04 0.58
C MET A 119 6.54 -3.17 2.04
N LEU A 120 7.40 -2.28 2.50
CA LEU A 120 7.85 -2.18 3.87
C LEU A 120 6.76 -1.53 4.71
N VAL A 121 6.45 -2.15 5.84
CA VAL A 121 5.40 -1.71 6.75
C VAL A 121 5.82 -1.94 8.19
N ASN A 122 5.08 -1.35 9.13
CA ASN A 122 5.23 -1.65 10.55
C ASN A 122 4.14 -2.59 11.08
N LYS A 123 4.29 -3.04 12.33
CA LYS A 123 3.34 -3.97 12.95
C LYS A 123 1.92 -3.40 13.01
N ALA A 124 1.78 -2.10 13.29
CA ALA A 124 0.50 -1.42 13.36
C ALA A 124 -0.28 -1.46 12.03
N PHE A 125 0.42 -1.38 10.89
CA PHE A 125 -0.18 -1.58 9.58
C PHE A 125 -0.75 -3.01 9.44
N LEU A 126 0.03 -4.04 9.82
CA LEU A 126 -0.41 -5.43 9.74
C LEU A 126 -1.59 -5.77 10.68
N ASP A 127 -1.79 -4.98 11.74
CA ASP A 127 -2.99 -5.12 12.59
C ASP A 127 -4.25 -4.57 11.92
N GLN A 128 -4.11 -3.69 10.93
CA GLN A 128 -5.23 -3.07 10.21
C GLN A 128 -5.55 -3.77 8.89
N TYR A 129 -4.56 -4.40 8.26
CA TYR A 129 -4.70 -5.01 6.95
C TYR A 129 -4.50 -6.52 6.98
N LYS A 130 -5.35 -7.25 6.27
CA LYS A 130 -5.21 -8.68 6.01
C LYS A 130 -4.96 -8.92 4.53
N ILE A 131 -4.03 -9.81 4.20
CA ILE A 131 -3.82 -10.26 2.81
C ILE A 131 -5.05 -11.04 2.35
N GLU A 132 -5.60 -10.63 1.22
CA GLU A 132 -6.68 -11.31 0.52
C GLU A 132 -6.09 -12.07 -0.67
N LYS A 133 -6.34 -13.38 -0.71
CA LYS A 133 -5.95 -14.19 -1.85
C LYS A 133 -6.86 -13.89 -3.03
N PHE A 134 -6.25 -13.78 -4.20
CA PHE A 134 -6.95 -13.66 -5.47
C PHE A 134 -6.38 -14.65 -6.48
N THR A 135 -7.20 -14.99 -7.48
CA THR A 135 -6.77 -15.77 -8.64
C THR A 135 -6.58 -14.82 -9.80
N LYS A 136 -5.38 -14.83 -10.41
CA LYS A 136 -5.14 -14.14 -11.68
C LYS A 136 -5.92 -14.85 -12.78
N VAL A 137 -6.68 -14.09 -13.56
CA VAL A 137 -7.46 -14.59 -14.69
C VAL A 137 -7.29 -13.63 -15.87
N GLN A 138 -7.60 -14.09 -17.07
CA GLN A 138 -7.78 -13.22 -18.23
C GLN A 138 -9.03 -13.70 -18.97
N LYS A 139 -10.16 -13.08 -18.66
CA LYS A 139 -11.44 -13.38 -19.30
C LYS A 139 -12.17 -12.08 -19.60
N GLU A 140 -13.05 -12.11 -20.59
CA GLU A 140 -13.95 -11.00 -20.87
C GLU A 140 -14.78 -10.64 -19.63
N THR A 141 -14.86 -9.35 -19.32
CA THR A 141 -15.67 -8.85 -18.21
C THR A 141 -17.15 -9.13 -18.44
N SER A 142 -17.90 -9.43 -17.37
CA SER A 142 -19.34 -9.70 -17.46
C SER A 142 -20.12 -8.51 -18.03
N SER A 143 -21.20 -8.78 -18.76
CA SER A 143 -22.04 -7.73 -19.36
C SER A 143 -22.61 -6.77 -18.32
N ALA A 144 -22.99 -7.26 -17.13
CA ALA A 144 -23.52 -6.42 -16.06
C ALA A 144 -22.51 -5.37 -15.58
N ILE A 145 -21.23 -5.73 -15.42
CA ILE A 145 -20.18 -4.79 -15.03
C ILE A 145 -19.89 -3.80 -16.17
N LYS A 146 -19.84 -4.30 -17.42
CA LYS A 146 -19.65 -3.45 -18.60
C LYS A 146 -20.74 -2.38 -18.72
N GLU A 147 -22.01 -2.77 -18.57
CA GLU A 147 -23.15 -1.84 -18.61
C GLU A 147 -23.07 -0.79 -17.49
N GLN A 148 -22.67 -1.17 -16.27
CA GLN A 148 -22.47 -0.21 -15.18
C GLN A 148 -21.35 0.80 -15.50
N LEU A 149 -20.24 0.33 -16.06
CA LEU A 149 -19.10 1.16 -16.45
C LEU A 149 -19.47 2.09 -17.62
N GLU A 150 -20.07 1.60 -18.70
CA GLU A 150 -20.52 2.42 -19.83
C GLU A 150 -21.50 3.50 -19.38
N LYS A 151 -22.44 3.16 -18.51
CA LYS A 151 -23.38 4.11 -17.93
C LYS A 151 -22.68 5.16 -17.07
N LYS A 152 -21.71 4.76 -16.24
CA LYS A 152 -20.96 5.69 -15.37
C LYS A 152 -20.15 6.70 -16.17
N TYR A 153 -19.44 6.25 -17.20
CA TYR A 153 -18.55 7.11 -17.99
C TYR A 153 -19.22 7.74 -19.21
N ASN A 154 -20.48 7.36 -19.50
CA ASN A 154 -21.21 7.77 -20.71
C ASN A 154 -20.36 7.57 -21.98
N ARG A 155 -19.72 6.40 -22.07
CA ARG A 155 -18.71 6.09 -23.07
C ARG A 155 -18.71 4.59 -23.35
N LYS A 156 -18.61 4.20 -24.61
CA LYS A 156 -18.56 2.80 -25.02
C LYS A 156 -17.24 2.15 -24.63
N ILE A 157 -17.31 0.88 -24.26
CA ILE A 157 -16.13 0.06 -23.97
C ILE A 157 -15.55 -0.49 -25.28
N ASN A 158 -14.25 -0.29 -25.50
CA ASN A 158 -13.51 -0.95 -26.57
C ASN A 158 -13.10 -2.37 -26.15
N LYS A 159 -12.54 -2.49 -24.93
CA LYS A 159 -12.10 -3.77 -24.36
C LYS A 159 -12.29 -3.77 -22.85
N SER A 160 -12.75 -4.87 -22.26
CA SER A 160 -12.79 -5.03 -20.80
C SER A 160 -12.41 -6.45 -20.40
N THR A 161 -11.35 -6.57 -19.60
CA THR A 161 -10.85 -7.87 -19.12
C THR A 161 -10.95 -7.94 -17.61
N THR A 162 -11.56 -8.99 -17.08
CA THR A 162 -11.39 -9.37 -15.68
C THR A 162 -9.98 -9.94 -15.51
N VAL A 163 -9.19 -9.33 -14.63
CA VAL A 163 -7.77 -9.68 -14.41
C VAL A 163 -7.52 -10.40 -13.08
N ALA A 164 -8.43 -10.26 -12.12
CA ALA A 164 -8.37 -10.99 -10.86
C ALA A 164 -9.75 -11.26 -10.26
N ILE A 165 -9.88 -12.38 -9.55
CA ILE A 165 -11.10 -12.76 -8.83
C ILE A 165 -10.72 -13.12 -7.38
N LEU A 166 -11.42 -12.55 -6.41
CA LEU A 166 -11.26 -12.87 -4.98
C LEU A 166 -12.15 -14.06 -4.57
N SER A 167 -11.90 -14.60 -3.39
CA SER A 167 -12.67 -15.73 -2.83
C SER A 167 -14.17 -15.46 -2.66
N ASP A 168 -14.56 -14.20 -2.48
CA ASP A 168 -15.97 -13.78 -2.38
C ASP A 168 -16.60 -13.45 -3.74
N GLN A 169 -15.96 -13.88 -4.84
CA GLN A 169 -16.36 -13.64 -6.22
C GLN A 169 -16.34 -12.17 -6.67
N SER A 170 -15.81 -11.25 -5.85
CA SER A 170 -15.52 -9.90 -6.33
C SER A 170 -14.41 -9.93 -7.39
N GLU A 171 -14.50 -9.01 -8.35
CA GLU A 171 -13.67 -9.02 -9.55
C GLU A 171 -12.90 -7.70 -9.70
N PHE A 172 -11.64 -7.78 -10.08
CA PHE A 172 -10.90 -6.65 -10.62
C PHE A 172 -10.90 -6.69 -12.14
N ASN A 173 -11.25 -5.57 -12.78
CA ASN A 173 -11.41 -5.46 -14.22
C ASN A 173 -10.60 -4.28 -14.76
N LEU A 174 -9.88 -4.51 -15.84
CA LEU A 174 -9.21 -3.46 -16.61
C LEU A 174 -10.04 -3.18 -17.88
N THR A 175 -10.49 -1.95 -18.02
CA THR A 175 -11.42 -1.52 -19.07
C THR A 175 -10.84 -0.36 -19.84
N VAL A 176 -10.75 -0.50 -21.15
CA VAL A 176 -10.34 0.56 -22.08
C VAL A 176 -11.58 1.01 -22.85
N PHE A 177 -11.87 2.30 -22.81
CA PHE A 177 -13.00 2.89 -23.50
C PHE A 177 -12.63 3.37 -24.90
N GLU A 178 -13.59 3.41 -25.83
CA GLU A 178 -13.38 3.98 -27.17
C GLU A 178 -12.93 5.44 -27.09
N ASN A 179 -11.93 5.87 -27.86
CA ASN A 179 -11.48 7.27 -27.86
C ASN A 179 -12.61 8.26 -28.18
N GLN A 180 -12.66 9.37 -27.45
CA GLN A 180 -13.54 10.50 -27.74
C GLN A 180 -12.69 11.69 -28.15
N GLN A 181 -12.59 11.92 -29.45
CA GLN A 181 -11.60 12.85 -30.02
C GLN A 181 -10.19 12.44 -29.58
N ASP A 182 -9.46 13.33 -28.92
CA ASP A 182 -8.13 13.12 -28.35
C ASP A 182 -8.19 12.64 -26.88
N SER A 183 -9.36 12.34 -26.33
CA SER A 183 -9.46 11.78 -24.97
C SER A 183 -9.38 10.26 -24.98
N ALA A 184 -8.32 9.72 -24.38
CA ALA A 184 -8.18 8.31 -24.04
C ALA A 184 -8.57 8.05 -22.58
N LEU A 185 -9.17 6.89 -22.30
CA LEU A 185 -9.53 6.49 -20.94
C LEU A 185 -9.40 4.98 -20.76
N ALA A 186 -8.54 4.60 -19.80
CA ALA A 186 -8.56 3.28 -19.19
C ALA A 186 -9.03 3.39 -17.74
N VAL A 187 -9.69 2.35 -17.24
CA VAL A 187 -10.22 2.27 -15.88
C VAL A 187 -9.90 0.90 -15.32
N PHE A 188 -9.22 0.89 -14.18
CA PHE A 188 -9.07 -0.31 -13.36
C PHE A 188 -10.13 -0.26 -12.25
N SER A 189 -11.00 -1.27 -12.19
CA SER A 189 -12.17 -1.27 -11.30
C SER A 189 -12.21 -2.50 -10.43
N TYR A 190 -12.62 -2.31 -9.18
CA TYR A 190 -13.06 -3.39 -8.29
C TYR A 190 -14.59 -3.41 -8.30
N ALA A 191 -15.16 -4.57 -8.60
CA ALA A 191 -16.59 -4.81 -8.64
C ALA A 191 -17.01 -5.84 -7.59
N LYS A 192 -17.97 -5.47 -6.76
CA LYS A 192 -18.65 -6.37 -5.82
C LYS A 192 -20.13 -6.01 -5.78
N ASP A 193 -20.97 -6.95 -6.16
CA ASP A 193 -22.42 -6.72 -6.30
C ASP A 193 -22.70 -5.50 -7.22
N GLU A 194 -23.38 -4.47 -6.73
CA GLU A 194 -23.62 -3.21 -7.46
C GLU A 194 -22.58 -2.11 -7.16
N GLN A 195 -21.58 -2.40 -6.32
CA GLN A 195 -20.56 -1.44 -5.95
C GLN A 195 -19.36 -1.49 -6.91
N LEU A 196 -18.98 -0.31 -7.41
CA LEU A 196 -17.75 -0.08 -8.17
C LEU A 196 -16.84 0.88 -7.44
N ILE A 197 -15.56 0.50 -7.33
CA ILE A 197 -14.47 1.38 -6.90
C ILE A 197 -13.46 1.44 -8.05
N ASN A 198 -13.14 2.65 -8.52
CA ASN A 198 -12.41 2.83 -9.77
C ASN A 198 -11.09 3.58 -9.59
N LEU A 199 -10.11 3.20 -10.38
CA LEU A 199 -8.88 3.93 -10.64
C LEU A 199 -8.90 4.34 -12.11
N ASP A 200 -9.00 5.65 -12.35
CA ASP A 200 -9.12 6.20 -13.69
C ASP A 200 -7.75 6.62 -14.21
N PHE A 201 -7.45 6.24 -15.46
CA PHE A 201 -6.27 6.65 -16.20
C PHE A 201 -6.70 7.50 -17.41
N PRO A 202 -7.11 8.76 -17.18
CA PRO A 202 -7.39 9.68 -18.28
C PRO A 202 -6.06 10.10 -18.94
N ALA A 203 -6.06 10.20 -20.26
CA ALA A 203 -4.90 10.65 -21.02
C ALA A 203 -5.33 11.40 -22.30
N LEU A 204 -4.39 12.16 -22.86
CA LEU A 204 -4.49 12.58 -24.25
C LEU A 204 -4.03 11.42 -25.13
N TYR A 205 -4.82 11.09 -26.13
CA TYR A 205 -4.51 10.02 -27.05
C TYR A 205 -3.33 10.43 -27.94
N ASP A 206 -2.32 9.58 -27.93
CA ASP A 206 -1.15 9.62 -28.81
C ASP A 206 -0.85 8.18 -29.21
N ASP A 207 -0.67 7.93 -30.51
CA ASP A 207 -0.50 6.58 -31.05
C ASP A 207 0.89 5.99 -30.77
N ILE A 208 1.78 6.76 -30.12
CA ILE A 208 3.10 6.33 -29.67
C ILE A 208 3.12 6.17 -28.14
N SER A 209 2.54 7.11 -27.38
CA SER A 209 2.66 7.17 -25.91
C SER A 209 1.43 7.83 -25.27
N THR A 210 0.37 7.06 -25.04
CA THR A 210 -0.85 7.58 -24.39
C THR A 210 -0.74 7.59 -22.86
N TRP A 211 -0.43 6.46 -22.22
CA TRP A 211 -0.34 6.29 -20.76
C TRP A 211 1.09 6.08 -20.26
N ARG A 212 1.94 5.44 -21.07
CA ARG A 212 3.37 5.24 -20.82
C ARG A 212 4.16 5.50 -22.10
N VAL A 213 5.45 5.80 -21.94
CA VAL A 213 6.37 5.91 -23.08
C VAL A 213 6.39 4.58 -23.85
N ASP A 214 6.25 4.69 -25.17
CA ASP A 214 6.22 3.60 -26.15
C ASP A 214 5.11 2.55 -25.92
N ASP A 215 3.97 2.93 -25.35
CA ASP A 215 2.82 2.03 -25.19
C ASP A 215 1.98 1.84 -26.47
N GLY A 216 2.31 2.56 -27.55
CA GLY A 216 1.63 2.45 -28.85
C GLY A 216 0.15 2.84 -28.80
N GLY A 217 -0.24 3.69 -27.84
CA GLY A 217 -1.63 4.06 -27.60
C GLY A 217 -2.49 2.90 -27.08
N GLN A 218 -1.88 1.84 -26.54
CA GLN A 218 -2.57 0.67 -25.99
C GLN A 218 -2.38 0.58 -24.49
N PHE A 219 -3.45 0.23 -23.78
CA PHE A 219 -3.37 -0.14 -22.37
C PHE A 219 -3.37 -1.66 -22.25
N ASP A 220 -2.18 -2.26 -22.12
CA ASP A 220 -2.04 -3.71 -21.98
C ASP A 220 -2.40 -4.19 -20.56
N ASN A 221 -3.10 -5.32 -20.47
CA ASN A 221 -3.35 -6.03 -19.22
C ASN A 221 -2.05 -6.44 -18.51
N GLU A 222 -0.99 -6.70 -19.27
CA GLU A 222 0.31 -7.06 -18.70
C GLU A 222 1.09 -5.86 -18.18
N ALA A 223 0.79 -4.65 -18.66
CA ALA A 223 1.45 -3.44 -18.21
C ALA A 223 1.04 -3.07 -16.77
N PHE A 224 -0.24 -3.22 -16.41
CA PHE A 224 -0.74 -2.94 -15.06
C PHE A 224 -1.16 -4.21 -14.32
N GLN A 225 -0.42 -4.56 -13.27
CA GLN A 225 -0.62 -5.82 -12.54
C GLN A 225 -0.87 -5.61 -11.05
N ILE A 226 -1.77 -6.40 -10.50
CA ILE A 226 -1.94 -6.54 -9.05
C ILE A 226 -0.84 -7.45 -8.50
N LEU A 227 -0.10 -6.97 -7.51
CA LEU A 227 0.89 -7.75 -6.76
C LEU A 227 0.26 -8.38 -5.51
N THR A 228 -0.53 -7.59 -4.77
CA THR A 228 -1.15 -8.00 -3.51
C THR A 228 -2.49 -7.32 -3.34
N VAL A 229 -3.47 -8.03 -2.77
CA VAL A 229 -4.74 -7.44 -2.32
C VAL A 229 -4.78 -7.46 -0.80
N LEU A 230 -5.23 -6.36 -0.19
CA LEU A 230 -5.32 -6.18 1.25
C LEU A 230 -6.75 -5.76 1.61
N ARG A 231 -7.26 -6.24 2.74
CA ARG A 231 -8.56 -5.81 3.29
C ARG A 231 -8.38 -5.19 4.66
N SER A 232 -9.01 -4.04 4.87
CA SER A 232 -9.16 -3.39 6.17
C SER A 232 -10.63 -3.02 6.42
N GLU A 233 -10.91 -2.36 7.53
CA GLU A 233 -12.26 -1.83 7.83
C GLU A 233 -12.72 -0.80 6.79
N GLN A 234 -11.80 -0.13 6.08
CA GLN A 234 -12.12 0.85 5.04
C GLN A 234 -12.49 0.21 3.70
N GLY A 235 -12.22 -1.09 3.53
CA GLY A 235 -12.52 -1.84 2.32
C GLY A 235 -11.31 -2.56 1.72
N ILE A 236 -11.34 -2.74 0.41
CA ILE A 236 -10.28 -3.37 -0.37
C ILE A 236 -9.24 -2.33 -0.78
N SER A 237 -7.98 -2.65 -0.53
CA SER A 237 -6.78 -1.96 -0.99
C SER A 237 -5.94 -2.93 -1.83
N PHE A 238 -5.03 -2.41 -2.65
CA PHE A 238 -4.13 -3.27 -3.41
C PHE A 238 -2.79 -2.61 -3.67
N ILE A 239 -1.79 -3.46 -3.83
CA ILE A 239 -0.46 -3.10 -4.32
C ILE A 239 -0.42 -3.45 -5.80
N SER A 240 0.03 -2.52 -6.63
CA SER A 240 0.19 -2.76 -8.07
C SER A 240 1.56 -2.36 -8.56
N ILE A 241 1.88 -2.87 -9.75
CA ILE A 241 2.97 -2.42 -10.59
C ILE A 241 2.44 -1.98 -11.95
N PHE A 242 2.91 -0.84 -12.44
CA PHE A 242 2.69 -0.38 -13.81
C PHE A 242 4.02 -0.35 -14.56
N TRP A 243 4.23 -1.31 -15.44
CA TRP A 243 5.40 -1.38 -16.31
C TRP A 243 5.32 -0.32 -17.41
N GLY A 244 6.48 0.19 -17.81
CA GLY A 244 6.68 1.02 -18.99
C GLY A 244 8.01 0.69 -19.65
N ALA A 245 8.25 1.27 -20.82
CA ALA A 245 9.46 0.97 -21.59
C ALA A 245 10.77 1.24 -20.82
N GLU A 246 10.80 2.26 -19.94
CA GLU A 246 11.98 2.67 -19.20
C GLU A 246 12.12 2.03 -17.82
N GLY A 247 11.01 1.60 -17.23
CA GLY A 247 10.93 1.33 -15.80
C GLY A 247 9.57 0.83 -15.34
N TYR A 248 9.33 0.99 -14.06
CA TYR A 248 8.08 0.60 -13.43
C TYR A 248 7.67 1.60 -12.36
N GLU A 249 6.38 1.57 -12.04
CA GLU A 249 5.78 2.35 -10.97
C GLU A 249 5.06 1.40 -10.02
N LEU A 250 5.41 1.45 -8.73
CA LEU A 250 4.74 0.72 -7.66
C LEU A 250 3.77 1.66 -6.95
N ASN A 251 2.57 1.17 -6.65
CA ASN A 251 1.59 1.93 -5.88
C ASN A 251 0.91 1.08 -4.82
N PHE A 252 0.57 1.72 -3.70
CA PHE A 252 -0.41 1.24 -2.76
C PHE A 252 -1.68 2.09 -2.84
N TYR A 253 -2.76 1.48 -3.36
CA TYR A 253 -4.05 2.12 -3.53
C TYR A 253 -5.00 1.80 -2.39
N GLN A 254 -5.66 2.84 -1.88
CA GLN A 254 -6.71 2.72 -0.88
C GLN A 254 -8.05 3.22 -1.40
N PRO A 255 -9.17 2.64 -0.93
CA PRO A 255 -10.49 3.09 -1.33
C PRO A 255 -10.82 4.41 -0.63
N LYS A 256 -11.26 5.39 -1.41
CA LYS A 256 -11.85 6.64 -0.94
C LYS A 256 -13.20 6.82 -1.62
N LYS A 257 -14.26 6.37 -0.93
CA LYS A 257 -15.62 6.24 -1.48
C LYS A 257 -15.64 5.25 -2.67
N ASN A 258 -15.86 5.76 -3.88
CA ASN A 258 -15.98 5.00 -5.13
C ASN A 258 -14.74 5.15 -6.03
N LEU A 259 -13.63 5.65 -5.48
CA LEU A 259 -12.36 5.81 -6.17
C LEU A 259 -11.22 5.17 -5.38
N PHE A 260 -10.20 4.69 -6.09
CA PHE A 260 -8.91 4.34 -5.52
C PHE A 260 -8.00 5.56 -5.55
N THR A 261 -7.26 5.79 -4.46
CA THR A 261 -6.25 6.85 -4.36
C THR A 261 -4.92 6.25 -3.97
N SER A 262 -3.84 6.67 -4.64
CA SER A 262 -2.49 6.28 -4.24
C SER A 262 -2.15 6.93 -2.90
N THR A 263 -1.55 6.14 -2.01
CA THR A 263 -1.13 6.55 -0.67
C THR A 263 0.35 6.32 -0.42
N ALA A 264 0.98 5.55 -1.29
CA ALA A 264 2.42 5.38 -1.41
C ALA A 264 2.72 5.05 -2.87
N GLN A 265 3.73 5.70 -3.43
CA GLN A 265 4.17 5.52 -4.81
C GLN A 265 5.69 5.52 -4.88
N ALA A 266 6.25 4.62 -5.69
CA ALA A 266 7.67 4.57 -5.99
C ALA A 266 7.89 4.31 -7.47
N TYR A 267 8.99 4.82 -8.01
CA TYR A 267 9.44 4.54 -9.37
C TYR A 267 10.78 3.82 -9.34
N GLY A 268 11.01 2.94 -10.31
CA GLY A 268 12.30 2.31 -10.51
C GLY A 268 12.61 2.18 -11.99
N TYR A 269 13.89 2.36 -12.33
CA TYR A 269 14.42 2.25 -13.68
C TYR A 269 14.89 0.82 -13.93
N SER A 270 14.41 0.19 -15.01
CA SER A 270 14.67 -1.22 -15.30
C SER A 270 15.15 -1.51 -16.72
N SER A 271 14.96 -0.60 -17.68
CA SER A 271 15.17 -0.87 -19.11
C SER A 271 16.61 -0.80 -19.61
N PRO A 272 17.26 -1.90 -20.06
CA PRO A 272 18.68 -1.93 -20.42
C PRO A 272 19.07 -0.79 -21.39
N LEU A 273 20.27 -0.22 -21.18
CA LEU A 273 20.83 0.81 -22.07
C LEU A 273 21.33 0.14 -23.35
#